data_AF-A0A397SZY9-F1
#
_entry.id   AF-A0A397SZY9-F1
#
_cell.length_a   1.000
_cell.length_b   1.000
_cell.length_c   1.000
_cell.angle_alpha   90.00
_cell.angle_beta   90.00
_cell.angle_gamma   90.00
#
_symmetry.space_group_name_H-M   'P 1'
#
loop_
_entity.id
_entity.type
_entity.pdbx_description
1 polymer ?
#
loop_
_entity_poly.entity_id
_entity_poly.type
_entity_poly.pdbx_seq_one_letter_code
_entity_poly.pdbx_strand_id
1 'polypeptide(L)'
;MTKLNSDCLSNILEYLEDDMITLHSNTHNYNIINLRTLIACLPTELKEILSKNGLNIPPTLKPLFDYASFCKVLSFDRIYYEPEKFLKFISLENIRDYTYLLSQELFRLFFNQISSLKRLELCNNSRLIFNLYPGAKYCLKDLSELHYFISSDLLISKGLIDLISTQKNLKCLSIRLQMNSDGDLKNIISLLANPNKISKLCFDTVIHCSSLSFIAEFSNLQELELIFPTSDSFTDFEKLQYAFFPKLQILKIQMIIL
;
A
#
# COMPACT_ATOMS: atom_id res chain seq x y z
N MET A 1 -1.42 -13.63 35.51
CA MET A 1 -1.14 -12.64 34.44
C MET A 1 -2.35 -12.58 33.53
N THR A 2 -3.06 -11.45 33.55
CA THR A 2 -4.19 -11.18 32.65
C THR A 2 -3.66 -11.13 31.21
N LYS A 3 -3.97 -12.15 30.41
CA LYS A 3 -3.78 -12.08 28.95
C LYS A 3 -4.67 -10.95 28.43
N LEU A 4 -4.08 -9.95 27.78
CA LEU A 4 -4.87 -9.05 26.94
C LEU A 4 -5.62 -9.93 25.93
N ASN A 5 -6.94 -9.76 25.82
CA ASN A 5 -7.72 -10.42 24.78
C ASN A 5 -7.14 -10.04 23.41
N SER A 6 -7.01 -11.01 22.48
CA SER A 6 -6.59 -10.76 21.10
C SER A 6 -7.40 -9.65 20.46
N ASP A 7 -8.68 -9.56 20.80
CA ASP A 7 -9.58 -8.54 20.26
C ASP A 7 -9.22 -7.13 20.75
N CYS A 8 -8.72 -7.00 21.98
CA CYS A 8 -8.26 -5.71 22.51
C CYS A 8 -6.95 -5.26 21.85
N LEU A 9 -6.04 -6.20 21.54
CA LEU A 9 -4.80 -5.91 20.82
C LEU A 9 -5.07 -5.57 19.35
N SER A 10 -5.99 -6.28 18.70
CA SER A 10 -6.42 -5.97 17.33
C SER A 10 -7.03 -4.57 17.25
N ASN A 11 -7.86 -4.17 18.21
CA ASN A 11 -8.43 -2.81 18.23
C ASN A 11 -7.36 -1.74 18.47
N ILE A 12 -6.37 -1.98 19.33
CA ILE A 12 -5.25 -1.05 19.56
C ILE A 12 -4.37 -0.94 18.30
N LEU A 13 -4.09 -2.06 17.64
CA LEU A 13 -3.28 -2.09 16.42
C LEU A 13 -4.03 -1.52 15.21
N GLU A 14 -5.34 -1.72 15.10
CA GLU A 14 -6.20 -1.10 14.08
C GLU A 14 -6.23 0.43 14.27
N TYR A 15 -6.29 0.91 15.52
CA TYR A 15 -6.15 2.33 15.83
C TYR A 15 -4.77 2.88 15.43
N LEU A 16 -3.70 2.10 15.64
CA LEU A 16 -2.35 2.47 15.22
C LEU A 16 -2.14 2.36 13.70
N GLU A 17 -2.90 1.50 13.00
CA GLU A 17 -2.89 1.36 11.54
C GLU A 17 -3.68 2.51 10.86
N ASP A 18 -4.82 2.94 11.42
CA ASP A 18 -5.53 4.15 10.96
C ASP A 18 -4.71 5.44 11.23
N ASP A 19 -3.98 5.51 12.34
CA ASP A 19 -3.00 6.58 12.59
C ASP A 19 -1.78 6.49 11.65
N MET A 20 -1.36 5.28 11.28
CA MET A 20 -0.34 5.09 10.24
C MET A 20 -0.78 5.68 8.90
N ILE A 21 -2.07 5.62 8.55
CA ILE A 21 -2.65 6.16 7.31
C ILE A 21 -2.83 7.69 7.37
N THR A 22 -2.99 8.28 8.56
CA THR A 22 -3.34 9.71 8.73
C THR A 22 -2.12 10.63 8.95
N LEU A 23 -0.91 10.09 9.14
CA LEU A 23 0.28 10.89 9.45
C LEU A 23 1.13 11.23 8.22
N HIS A 24 0.62 12.13 7.37
CA HIS A 24 1.45 12.82 6.37
C HIS A 24 2.25 14.01 6.94
N SER A 25 2.23 14.26 8.25
CA SER A 25 3.14 15.24 8.86
C SER A 25 3.46 14.89 10.33
N ASN A 26 4.76 14.83 10.66
CA ASN A 26 5.32 15.02 12.01
C ASN A 26 5.40 13.88 13.05
N THR A 27 5.72 12.63 12.69
CA THR A 27 6.24 11.66 13.68
C THR A 27 7.47 10.89 13.21
N HIS A 28 8.62 11.56 13.14
CA HIS A 28 9.91 10.96 12.76
C HIS A 28 10.34 9.79 13.67
N ASN A 29 9.93 9.77 14.94
CA ASN A 29 10.42 8.78 15.92
C ASN A 29 9.59 7.50 16.00
N TYR A 30 8.27 7.56 15.72
CA TYR A 30 7.39 6.38 15.84
C TYR A 30 7.66 5.34 14.74
N ASN A 31 7.86 5.79 13.48
CA ASN A 31 8.19 4.89 12.38
C ASN A 31 9.55 4.19 12.57
N ILE A 32 10.54 4.88 13.14
CA ILE A 32 11.87 4.33 13.43
C ILE A 32 11.80 3.25 14.52
N ILE A 33 10.99 3.44 15.57
CA ILE A 33 10.81 2.45 16.66
C ILE A 33 10.13 1.17 16.13
N ASN A 34 9.15 1.31 15.24
CA ASN A 34 8.50 0.18 14.59
C ASN A 34 9.48 -0.61 13.72
N LEU A 35 10.31 0.09 12.94
CA LEU A 35 11.31 -0.57 12.10
C LEU A 35 12.39 -1.31 12.92
N ARG A 36 12.89 -0.72 14.02
CA ARG A 36 13.84 -1.42 14.92
C ARG A 36 13.25 -2.72 15.47
N THR A 37 11.96 -2.71 15.80
CA THR A 37 11.25 -3.89 16.29
C THR A 37 11.13 -4.95 15.21
N LEU A 38 10.82 -4.57 13.97
CA LEU A 38 10.79 -5.50 12.83
C LEU A 38 12.18 -6.05 12.49
N ILE A 39 13.24 -5.21 12.52
CA ILE A 39 14.62 -5.65 12.33
C ILE A 39 15.03 -6.65 13.42
N ALA A 40 14.57 -6.47 14.66
CA ALA A 40 14.77 -7.45 15.73
C ALA A 40 14.12 -8.82 15.45
N CYS A 41 13.14 -8.89 14.54
CA CYS A 41 12.51 -10.14 14.09
C CYS A 41 13.27 -10.83 12.93
N LEU A 42 14.23 -10.16 12.29
CA LEU A 42 14.95 -10.69 11.13
C LEU A 42 16.03 -11.73 11.51
N PRO A 43 16.54 -12.54 10.57
CA PRO A 43 17.60 -13.51 10.84
C PRO A 43 18.89 -12.90 11.40
N THR A 44 19.65 -13.70 12.16
CA THR A 44 20.87 -13.25 12.85
C THR A 44 21.95 -12.76 11.90
N GLU A 45 22.09 -13.38 10.72
CA GLU A 45 23.10 -13.04 9.70
C GLU A 45 23.01 -11.56 9.26
N LEU A 46 21.80 -11.05 9.02
CA LEU A 46 21.61 -9.65 8.62
C LEU A 46 21.88 -8.69 9.79
N LYS A 47 21.47 -9.07 11.00
CA LYS A 47 21.72 -8.28 12.21
C LYS A 47 23.22 -8.15 12.48
N GLU A 48 23.98 -9.22 12.24
CA GLU A 48 25.44 -9.20 12.36
C GLU A 48 26.07 -8.23 11.36
N ILE A 49 25.63 -8.23 10.11
CA ILE A 49 26.10 -7.28 9.10
C ILE A 49 25.78 -5.84 9.50
N LEU A 50 24.55 -5.55 9.95
CA LEU A 50 24.18 -4.21 10.42
C LEU A 50 24.99 -3.79 11.65
N SER A 51 25.25 -4.70 12.58
CA SER A 51 26.03 -4.43 13.80
C SER A 51 27.49 -4.09 13.50
N LYS A 52 28.11 -4.76 12.53
CA LYS A 52 29.49 -4.47 12.08
C LYS A 52 29.63 -3.06 11.49
N ASN A 53 28.53 -2.50 10.98
CA ASN A 53 28.49 -1.16 10.38
C ASN A 53 27.94 -0.08 11.33
N GLY A 54 27.96 -0.32 12.66
CA GLY A 54 27.65 0.70 13.67
C GLY A 54 26.24 0.65 14.26
N LEU A 55 25.43 -0.36 13.92
CA LEU A 55 24.08 -0.52 14.46
C LEU A 55 24.09 -1.38 15.74
N ASN A 56 24.13 -0.73 16.90
CA ASN A 56 23.89 -1.43 18.17
C ASN A 56 22.39 -1.75 18.31
N ILE A 57 21.92 -2.80 17.63
CA ILE A 57 20.60 -3.40 17.92
C ILE A 57 20.76 -4.06 19.29
N PRO A 58 19.99 -3.65 20.32
CA PRO A 58 20.03 -4.33 21.59
C PRO A 58 19.70 -5.82 21.37
N PRO A 59 20.55 -6.76 21.81
CA PRO A 59 20.41 -8.19 21.51
C PRO A 59 19.14 -8.85 22.10
N THR A 60 18.34 -8.11 22.88
CA THR A 60 17.39 -8.68 23.84
C THR A 60 15.93 -8.27 23.69
N LEU A 61 15.54 -7.53 22.66
CA LEU A 61 14.11 -7.39 22.35
C LEU A 61 13.67 -8.60 21.52
N LYS A 62 13.51 -9.76 22.19
CA LYS A 62 12.60 -10.78 21.67
C LYS A 62 11.25 -10.08 21.52
N PRO A 63 10.70 -9.96 20.31
CA PRO A 63 9.47 -9.24 20.11
C PRO A 63 8.39 -9.88 20.98
N LEU A 64 7.70 -9.05 21.76
CA LEU A 64 6.66 -9.51 22.70
C LEU A 64 5.52 -10.23 21.96
N PHE A 65 5.32 -9.86 20.69
CA PHE A 65 4.30 -10.37 19.79
C PHE A 65 4.91 -10.63 18.41
N ASP A 66 4.28 -11.49 17.63
CA ASP A 66 4.56 -11.62 16.20
C ASP A 66 3.92 -10.45 15.45
N TYR A 67 4.58 -9.29 15.45
CA TYR A 67 4.07 -8.05 14.86
C TYR A 67 3.72 -8.20 13.37
N ALA A 68 4.46 -9.02 12.63
CA ALA A 68 4.19 -9.21 11.21
C ALA A 68 2.88 -9.98 10.99
N SER A 69 2.57 -10.97 11.85
CA SER A 69 1.30 -11.72 11.75
C SER A 69 0.05 -10.87 11.99
N PHE A 70 0.17 -9.76 12.74
CA PHE A 70 -0.93 -8.84 13.01
C PHE A 70 -1.16 -7.78 11.93
N CYS A 71 -0.20 -7.62 11.01
CA CYS A 71 -0.27 -6.62 9.94
C CYS A 71 -1.50 -6.82 9.04
N LYS A 72 -2.39 -5.83 8.98
CA LYS A 72 -3.54 -5.82 8.07
C LYS A 72 -3.38 -4.84 6.91
N VAL A 73 -2.46 -3.88 7.03
CA VAL A 73 -2.14 -2.90 5.98
C VAL A 73 -0.67 -3.01 5.61
N LEU A 74 -0.38 -3.40 4.36
CA LEU A 74 0.98 -3.50 3.85
C LEU A 74 1.24 -2.46 2.77
N SER A 75 2.25 -1.62 2.97
CA SER A 75 2.61 -0.56 2.03
C SER A 75 4.01 -0.76 1.48
N PHE A 76 4.11 -0.91 0.16
CA PHE A 76 5.40 -1.14 -0.50
C PHE A 76 6.32 0.07 -0.40
N ASP A 77 5.79 1.27 -0.57
CA ASP A 77 6.56 2.51 -0.42
C ASP A 77 7.18 2.61 0.97
N ARG A 78 6.44 2.26 2.03
CA ARG A 78 6.98 2.25 3.40
C ARG A 78 8.09 1.22 3.58
N ILE A 79 7.93 0.02 3.03
CA ILE A 79 8.94 -1.03 3.15
C ILE A 79 10.24 -0.65 2.44
N TYR A 80 10.19 0.19 1.40
CA TYR A 80 11.40 0.73 0.77
C TYR A 80 11.95 1.98 1.47
N TYR A 81 11.08 2.94 1.80
CA TYR A 81 11.48 4.26 2.28
C TYR A 81 11.91 4.26 3.76
N GLU A 82 11.24 3.48 4.62
CA GLU A 82 11.55 3.45 6.04
C GLU A 82 12.95 2.85 6.32
N PRO A 83 13.38 1.75 5.68
CA PRO A 83 14.78 1.30 5.77
C PRO A 83 15.77 2.36 5.30
N GLU A 84 15.53 3.02 4.17
CA GLU A 84 16.44 4.05 3.67
C GLU A 84 16.59 5.21 4.66
N LYS A 85 15.45 5.70 5.19
CA LYS A 85 15.40 6.78 6.19
C LYS A 85 16.14 6.39 7.47
N PHE A 86 15.94 5.16 7.93
CA PHE A 86 16.60 4.62 9.11
C PHE A 86 18.12 4.48 8.92
N LEU A 87 18.56 4.00 7.76
CA LEU A 87 19.97 3.87 7.42
C LEU A 87 20.67 5.23 7.31
N LYS A 88 19.98 6.25 6.75
CA LYS A 88 20.45 7.64 6.75
C LYS A 88 20.60 8.18 8.17
N PHE A 89 19.64 7.90 9.05
CA PHE A 89 19.68 8.36 10.45
C PHE A 89 20.91 7.84 11.20
N ILE A 90 21.31 6.59 10.97
CA ILE A 90 22.51 5.99 11.58
C ILE A 90 23.81 6.28 10.81
N SER A 91 23.75 7.09 9.75
CA SER A 91 24.90 7.50 8.93
C SER A 91 25.69 6.34 8.32
N LEU A 92 24.98 5.31 7.83
CA LEU A 92 25.61 4.15 7.20
C LEU A 92 26.17 4.49 5.80
N GLU A 93 27.32 3.93 5.43
CA GLU A 93 27.80 3.94 4.04
C GLU A 93 27.02 2.91 3.18
N ASN A 94 27.03 3.06 1.85
CA ASN A 94 26.33 2.15 0.90
C ASN A 94 24.82 1.94 1.16
N ILE A 95 24.12 3.03 1.52
CA ILE A 95 22.70 3.04 1.90
C ILE A 95 21.80 2.25 0.93
N ARG A 96 22.04 2.34 -0.39
CA ARG A 96 21.18 1.70 -1.40
C ARG A 96 21.15 0.18 -1.28
N ASP A 97 22.31 -0.46 -1.14
CA ASP A 97 22.41 -1.93 -1.09
C ASP A 97 21.77 -2.46 0.19
N TYR A 98 21.99 -1.79 1.32
CA TYR A 98 21.38 -2.15 2.60
C TYR A 98 19.88 -1.87 2.65
N THR A 99 19.43 -0.78 2.01
CA THR A 99 17.99 -0.48 1.88
C THR A 99 17.31 -1.63 1.13
N TYR A 100 17.89 -2.05 0.01
CA TYR A 100 17.37 -3.15 -0.79
C TYR A 100 17.32 -4.46 0.00
N LEU A 101 18.42 -4.82 0.66
CA LEU A 101 18.52 -6.04 1.46
C LEU A 101 17.53 -6.06 2.64
N LEU A 102 17.42 -4.95 3.38
CA LEU A 102 16.45 -4.82 4.47
C LEU A 102 15.01 -4.91 3.96
N SER A 103 14.71 -4.23 2.85
CA SER A 103 13.37 -4.28 2.24
C SER A 103 13.00 -5.72 1.87
N GLN A 104 13.92 -6.47 1.25
CA GLN A 104 13.68 -7.88 0.88
C GLN A 104 13.39 -8.77 2.09
N GLU A 105 14.13 -8.60 3.19
CA GLU A 105 13.94 -9.40 4.39
C GLU A 105 12.66 -9.01 5.13
N LEU A 106 12.25 -7.74 5.09
CA LEU A 106 10.95 -7.30 5.59
C LEU A 106 9.80 -7.90 4.76
N PHE A 107 9.87 -7.85 3.43
CA PHE A 107 8.88 -8.53 2.58
C PHE A 107 8.82 -10.03 2.88
N ARG A 108 9.97 -10.68 3.06
CA ARG A 108 10.03 -12.10 3.43
C ARG A 108 9.36 -12.36 4.78
N LEU A 109 9.65 -11.53 5.79
CA LEU A 109 9.04 -11.62 7.11
C LEU A 109 7.52 -11.53 7.02
N PHE A 110 7.01 -10.48 6.36
CA PHE A 110 5.57 -10.26 6.21
C PHE A 110 4.89 -11.37 5.41
N PHE A 111 5.39 -11.73 4.23
CA PHE A 111 4.74 -12.75 3.40
C PHE A 111 4.79 -14.16 3.98
N ASN A 112 5.69 -14.43 4.93
CA ASN A 112 5.73 -15.71 5.64
C ASN A 112 4.81 -15.75 6.87
N GLN A 113 4.54 -14.61 7.50
CA GLN A 113 3.83 -14.56 8.79
C GLN A 113 2.40 -14.01 8.68
N ILE A 114 2.09 -13.21 7.67
CA ILE A 114 0.73 -12.70 7.44
C ILE A 114 -0.17 -13.84 6.95
N SER A 115 -1.23 -14.11 7.70
CA SER A 115 -2.25 -15.09 7.31
C SER A 115 -3.30 -14.52 6.35
N SER A 116 -3.65 -13.25 6.51
CA SER A 116 -4.62 -12.53 5.68
C SER A 116 -4.45 -11.02 5.82
N LEU A 117 -4.18 -10.36 4.70
CA LEU A 117 -4.04 -8.91 4.57
C LEU A 117 -5.39 -8.27 4.17
N LYS A 118 -5.72 -7.11 4.75
CA LYS A 118 -6.95 -6.36 4.45
C LYS A 118 -6.71 -5.34 3.33
N ARG A 119 -5.65 -4.54 3.47
CA ARG A 119 -5.27 -3.47 2.54
C ARG A 119 -3.85 -3.67 2.03
N LEU A 120 -3.69 -3.51 0.73
CA LEU A 120 -2.39 -3.49 0.07
C LEU A 120 -2.17 -2.14 -0.63
N GLU A 121 -1.05 -1.50 -0.37
CA GLU A 121 -0.63 -0.27 -1.04
C GLU A 121 0.59 -0.57 -1.92
N LEU A 122 0.42 -0.35 -3.21
CA LEU A 122 1.39 -0.66 -4.25
C LEU A 122 1.97 0.61 -4.85
N CYS A 123 3.26 0.55 -5.18
CA CYS A 123 3.96 1.52 -6.01
C CYS A 123 4.61 0.84 -7.22
N ASN A 124 5.22 1.62 -8.12
CA ASN A 124 5.81 1.09 -9.35
C ASN A 124 6.84 -0.04 -9.16
N ASN A 125 7.62 0.00 -8.08
CA ASN A 125 8.66 -1.00 -7.79
C ASN A 125 8.11 -2.35 -7.29
N SER A 126 6.81 -2.44 -7.01
CA SER A 126 6.16 -3.63 -6.46
C SER A 126 6.17 -4.85 -7.41
N ARG A 127 6.47 -4.63 -8.70
CA ARG A 127 6.41 -5.63 -9.78
C ARG A 127 7.38 -6.78 -9.58
N LEU A 128 8.54 -6.49 -9.01
CA LEU A 128 9.60 -7.49 -8.85
C LEU A 128 9.27 -8.50 -7.75
N ILE A 129 8.38 -8.16 -6.82
CA ILE A 129 8.19 -8.89 -5.57
C ILE A 129 7.23 -10.06 -5.72
N PHE A 130 6.18 -9.95 -6.54
CA PHE A 130 5.21 -11.05 -6.69
C PHE A 130 5.81 -12.33 -7.27
N ASN A 131 6.86 -12.20 -8.09
CA ASN A 131 7.58 -13.36 -8.63
C ASN A 131 8.60 -13.93 -7.65
N LEU A 132 9.02 -13.17 -6.63
CA LEU A 132 10.10 -13.53 -5.70
C LEU A 132 9.59 -14.24 -4.45
N TYR A 133 8.32 -14.06 -4.08
CA TYR A 133 7.78 -14.60 -2.83
C TYR A 133 6.55 -15.48 -3.06
N PRO A 134 6.71 -16.81 -3.19
CA PRO A 134 5.59 -17.76 -3.34
C PRO A 134 4.55 -17.69 -2.20
N GLY A 135 4.94 -17.19 -1.02
CA GLY A 135 4.07 -16.94 0.13
C GLY A 135 3.04 -15.82 -0.09
N ALA A 136 3.35 -14.85 -0.96
CA ALA A 136 2.50 -13.68 -1.20
C ALA A 136 1.08 -14.08 -1.64
N LYS A 137 0.94 -15.11 -2.49
CA LYS A 137 -0.36 -15.58 -2.97
C LYS A 137 -1.32 -16.01 -1.85
N TYR A 138 -0.79 -16.49 -0.71
CA TYR A 138 -1.62 -16.96 0.40
C TYR A 138 -2.09 -15.81 1.27
N CYS A 139 -1.20 -14.88 1.61
CA CYS A 139 -1.56 -13.74 2.47
C CYS A 139 -2.40 -12.69 1.73
N LEU A 140 -2.28 -12.60 0.40
CA LEU A 140 -2.99 -11.65 -0.45
C LEU A 140 -4.29 -12.21 -1.07
N LYS A 141 -4.76 -13.38 -0.64
CA LYS A 141 -5.90 -14.07 -1.26
C LYS A 141 -7.27 -13.39 -1.03
N ASP A 142 -7.39 -12.60 0.03
CA ASP A 142 -8.65 -12.08 0.56
C ASP A 142 -8.61 -10.56 0.80
N LEU A 143 -7.93 -9.80 -0.07
CA LEU A 143 -7.85 -8.34 0.04
C LEU A 143 -9.25 -7.72 -0.06
N SER A 144 -9.54 -6.76 0.83
CA SER A 144 -10.74 -5.92 0.74
C SER A 144 -10.45 -4.55 0.15
N GLU A 145 -9.20 -4.10 0.22
CA GLU A 145 -8.79 -2.76 -0.20
C GLU A 145 -7.46 -2.81 -0.98
N LEU A 146 -7.43 -2.14 -2.13
CA LEU A 146 -6.23 -2.02 -2.96
C LEU A 146 -5.98 -0.56 -3.27
N HIS A 147 -4.80 -0.08 -2.90
CA HIS A 147 -4.35 1.26 -3.19
C HIS A 147 -3.17 1.16 -4.15
N TYR A 148 -3.24 1.85 -5.29
CA TYR A 148 -2.20 1.79 -6.29
C TYR A 148 -1.72 3.19 -6.67
N PHE A 149 -0.44 3.43 -6.41
CA PHE A 149 0.26 4.64 -6.77
C PHE A 149 1.07 4.44 -8.05
N ILE A 150 0.77 5.26 -9.06
CA ILE A 150 1.30 5.17 -10.41
C ILE A 150 2.11 6.43 -10.69
N SER A 151 3.43 6.29 -10.70
CA SER A 151 4.36 7.42 -10.88
C SER A 151 5.29 7.34 -12.07
N SER A 152 5.07 6.40 -13.00
CA SER A 152 5.88 6.24 -14.22
C SER A 152 5.14 5.40 -15.25
N ASP A 153 5.38 5.67 -16.53
CA ASP A 153 4.88 4.92 -17.68
C ASP A 153 5.45 3.50 -17.65
N LEU A 154 4.72 2.55 -17.09
CA LEU A 154 5.27 1.20 -16.97
C LEU A 154 4.15 0.17 -16.97
N LEU A 155 4.29 -0.85 -17.82
CA LEU A 155 3.34 -1.95 -18.04
C LEU A 155 2.88 -2.63 -16.77
N ILE A 156 1.58 -2.66 -16.49
CA ILE A 156 1.00 -3.48 -15.41
C ILE A 156 1.57 -4.91 -15.49
N SER A 157 2.22 -5.36 -14.41
CA SER A 157 2.87 -6.67 -14.40
C SER A 157 1.83 -7.78 -14.38
N LYS A 158 2.14 -8.93 -15.02
CA LYS A 158 1.29 -10.12 -14.96
C LYS A 158 0.97 -10.54 -13.52
N GLY A 159 1.91 -10.40 -12.59
CA GLY A 159 1.67 -10.69 -11.17
C GLY A 159 0.59 -9.80 -10.55
N LEU A 160 0.52 -8.51 -10.91
CA LEU A 160 -0.54 -7.62 -10.46
C LEU A 160 -1.90 -7.98 -11.08
N ILE A 161 -1.90 -8.37 -12.35
CA ILE A 161 -3.11 -8.87 -13.05
C ILE A 161 -3.68 -10.10 -12.33
N ASP A 162 -2.83 -11.09 -12.10
CA ASP A 162 -3.21 -12.33 -11.44
C ASP A 162 -3.68 -12.05 -10.00
N LEU A 163 -3.02 -11.11 -9.31
CA LEU A 163 -3.43 -10.68 -7.99
C LEU A 163 -4.84 -10.07 -7.99
N ILE A 164 -5.10 -9.07 -8.83
CA ILE A 164 -6.38 -8.36 -8.87
C ILE A 164 -7.52 -9.30 -9.28
N SER A 165 -7.31 -10.08 -10.34
CA SER A 165 -8.33 -10.98 -10.90
C SER A 165 -8.77 -12.08 -9.93
N THR A 166 -7.89 -12.49 -9.01
CA THR A 166 -8.19 -13.52 -8.01
C THR A 166 -8.93 -13.00 -6.77
N GLN A 167 -9.00 -11.67 -6.57
CA GLN A 167 -9.66 -11.12 -5.38
C GLN A 167 -11.17 -11.29 -5.43
N LYS A 168 -11.70 -11.99 -4.43
CA LYS A 168 -13.16 -12.20 -4.26
C LYS A 168 -13.82 -11.13 -3.41
N ASN A 169 -13.06 -10.54 -2.49
CA ASN A 169 -13.57 -9.64 -1.44
C ASN A 169 -13.18 -8.18 -1.64
N LEU A 170 -12.52 -7.84 -2.75
CA LEU A 170 -12.07 -6.47 -3.03
C LEU A 170 -13.28 -5.56 -3.22
N LYS A 171 -13.39 -4.54 -2.36
CA LYS A 171 -14.50 -3.58 -2.31
C LYS A 171 -14.05 -2.14 -2.46
N CYS A 172 -12.82 -1.83 -2.06
CA CYS A 172 -12.24 -0.50 -2.17
C CYS A 172 -11.06 -0.52 -3.15
N LEU A 173 -11.09 0.41 -4.10
CA LEU A 173 -10.00 0.67 -5.01
C LEU A 173 -9.61 2.15 -4.89
N SER A 174 -8.34 2.40 -4.58
CA SER A 174 -7.75 3.74 -4.63
C SER A 174 -6.67 3.75 -5.70
N ILE A 175 -6.73 4.73 -6.60
CA ILE A 175 -5.73 4.94 -7.65
C ILE A 175 -5.22 6.37 -7.50
N ARG A 176 -3.91 6.51 -7.36
CA ARG A 176 -3.23 7.80 -7.38
C ARG A 176 -2.30 7.89 -8.59
N LEU A 177 -2.54 8.86 -9.46
CA LEU A 177 -1.78 9.13 -10.68
C LEU A 177 -0.83 10.32 -10.47
N GLN A 178 0.46 10.10 -10.75
CA GLN A 178 1.49 11.13 -10.70
C GLN A 178 2.08 11.50 -12.06
N MET A 179 1.87 10.68 -13.10
CA MET A 179 2.35 10.91 -14.47
C MET A 179 1.28 10.53 -15.49
N ASN A 180 1.38 11.04 -16.72
CA ASN A 180 0.38 10.89 -17.79
C ASN A 180 0.27 9.41 -18.20
N SER A 181 -0.70 8.69 -17.64
CA SER A 181 -0.79 7.24 -17.79
C SER A 181 -2.19 6.78 -18.23
N ASP A 182 -2.86 7.52 -19.12
CA ASP A 182 -4.22 7.19 -19.59
C ASP A 182 -4.32 5.77 -20.17
N GLY A 183 -3.25 5.30 -20.82
CA GLY A 183 -3.15 3.92 -21.31
C GLY A 183 -3.11 2.89 -20.17
N ASP A 184 -2.40 3.18 -19.09
CA ASP A 184 -2.30 2.29 -17.93
C ASP A 184 -3.59 2.25 -17.13
N LEU A 185 -4.31 3.37 -17.04
CA LEU A 185 -5.61 3.41 -16.37
C LEU A 185 -6.63 2.49 -17.04
N LYS A 186 -6.77 2.58 -18.37
CA LYS A 186 -7.63 1.65 -19.14
C LYS A 186 -7.24 0.20 -18.92
N ASN A 187 -5.94 -0.08 -18.91
CA ASN A 187 -5.44 -1.43 -18.64
C ASN A 187 -5.85 -1.88 -17.23
N ILE A 188 -5.63 -1.09 -16.17
CA ILE A 188 -6.02 -1.46 -14.78
C ILE A 188 -7.50 -1.80 -14.71
N ILE A 189 -8.35 -0.99 -15.32
CA ILE A 189 -9.80 -1.17 -15.28
C ILE A 189 -10.21 -2.44 -16.00
N SER A 190 -9.67 -2.70 -17.19
CA SER A 190 -9.90 -3.96 -17.92
C SER A 190 -9.45 -5.21 -17.15
N LEU A 191 -8.52 -5.07 -16.21
CA LEU A 191 -7.98 -6.16 -15.40
C LEU A 191 -8.79 -6.43 -14.13
N LEU A 192 -9.64 -5.48 -13.71
CA LEU A 192 -10.65 -5.76 -12.71
C LEU A 192 -11.65 -6.72 -13.35
N ALA A 193 -11.48 -8.02 -13.09
CA ALA A 193 -12.33 -9.07 -13.67
C ALA A 193 -13.85 -8.82 -13.48
N ASN A 194 -14.21 -7.98 -12.51
CA ASN A 194 -15.57 -7.45 -12.35
C ASN A 194 -15.54 -6.12 -11.58
N PRO A 195 -15.55 -4.96 -12.26
CA PRO A 195 -15.57 -3.64 -11.61
C PRO A 195 -16.79 -3.47 -10.68
N ASN A 196 -17.90 -4.18 -10.94
CA ASN A 196 -19.10 -4.12 -10.12
C ASN A 196 -18.92 -4.70 -8.70
N LYS A 197 -17.78 -5.32 -8.36
CA LYS A 197 -17.50 -5.71 -6.97
C LYS A 197 -17.06 -4.52 -6.10
N ILE A 198 -16.55 -3.46 -6.73
CA ILE A 198 -16.04 -2.28 -6.04
C ILE A 198 -17.22 -1.40 -5.62
N SER A 199 -17.33 -1.14 -4.32
CA SER A 199 -18.29 -0.22 -3.73
C SER A 199 -17.69 1.14 -3.42
N LYS A 200 -16.36 1.25 -3.35
CA LYS A 200 -15.64 2.50 -3.09
C LYS A 200 -14.51 2.70 -4.09
N LEU A 201 -14.53 3.84 -4.76
CA LEU A 201 -13.48 4.27 -5.69
C LEU A 201 -12.94 5.63 -5.22
N CYS A 202 -11.64 5.68 -4.97
CA CYS A 202 -10.91 6.91 -4.78
C CYS A 202 -9.97 7.10 -5.96
N PHE A 203 -10.13 8.20 -6.69
CA PHE A 203 -9.27 8.56 -7.81
C PHE A 203 -8.61 9.90 -7.52
N ASP A 204 -7.29 9.85 -7.36
CA ASP A 204 -6.43 10.99 -7.06
C ASP A 204 -5.48 11.19 -8.24
N THR A 205 -5.41 12.40 -8.78
CA THR A 205 -4.44 12.75 -9.80
C THR A 205 -3.75 14.04 -9.39
N VAL A 206 -2.44 14.13 -9.60
CA VAL A 206 -1.69 15.39 -9.45
C VAL A 206 -1.40 16.07 -10.79
N ILE A 207 -1.98 15.53 -11.87
CA ILE A 207 -1.83 16.04 -13.23
C ILE A 207 -3.18 16.01 -13.96
N HIS A 208 -3.20 16.56 -15.18
CA HIS A 208 -4.34 16.43 -16.09
C HIS A 208 -4.50 14.99 -16.57
N CYS A 209 -5.69 14.41 -16.41
CA CYS A 209 -6.07 13.10 -16.96
C CYS A 209 -7.06 13.32 -18.12
N SER A 210 -6.87 12.61 -19.24
CA SER A 210 -7.70 12.85 -20.42
C SER A 210 -9.08 12.20 -20.33
N SER A 211 -9.28 11.22 -19.44
CA SER A 211 -10.59 10.58 -19.32
C SER A 211 -10.97 10.02 -17.95
N LEU A 212 -12.16 10.37 -17.49
CA LEU A 212 -12.85 9.75 -16.37
C LEU A 212 -13.94 8.74 -16.79
N SER A 213 -14.09 8.45 -18.09
CA SER A 213 -15.19 7.61 -18.59
C SER A 213 -15.19 6.20 -18.01
N PHE A 214 -14.01 5.68 -17.64
CA PHE A 214 -13.84 4.37 -17.01
C PHE A 214 -14.63 4.24 -15.69
N ILE A 215 -14.90 5.36 -15.00
CA ILE A 215 -15.66 5.36 -13.75
C ILE A 215 -17.07 4.83 -13.98
N ALA A 216 -17.63 5.03 -15.18
CA ALA A 216 -18.95 4.51 -15.54
C ALA A 216 -19.04 2.98 -15.51
N GLU A 217 -17.91 2.26 -15.53
CA GLU A 217 -17.87 0.79 -15.45
C GLU A 217 -18.19 0.27 -14.03
N PHE A 218 -18.13 1.12 -13.00
CA PHE A 218 -18.40 0.77 -11.60
C PHE A 218 -19.88 0.93 -11.23
N SER A 219 -20.77 0.10 -11.78
CA SER A 219 -22.22 0.28 -11.59
C SER A 219 -22.73 0.08 -10.14
N ASN A 220 -21.95 -0.56 -9.27
CA ASN A 220 -22.29 -0.82 -7.87
C ASN A 220 -21.67 0.17 -6.88
N LEU A 221 -21.08 1.26 -7.38
CA LEU A 221 -20.40 2.24 -6.57
C LEU A 221 -21.33 2.89 -5.54
N GLN A 222 -20.88 2.96 -4.30
CA GLN A 222 -21.56 3.61 -3.16
C GLN A 222 -20.81 4.86 -2.72
N GLU A 223 -19.48 4.86 -2.83
CA GLU A 223 -18.63 6.00 -2.56
C GLU A 223 -17.72 6.28 -3.75
N LEU A 224 -17.78 7.51 -4.26
CA LEU A 224 -16.86 8.04 -5.26
C LEU A 224 -16.13 9.25 -4.68
N GLU A 225 -14.81 9.20 -4.70
CA GLU A 225 -13.94 10.30 -4.30
C GLU A 225 -13.01 10.67 -5.45
N LEU A 226 -13.06 11.93 -5.86
CA LEU A 226 -12.25 12.51 -6.92
C LEU A 226 -11.37 13.61 -6.33
N ILE A 227 -10.06 13.49 -6.49
CA ILE A 227 -9.06 14.42 -5.98
C ILE A 227 -8.18 14.89 -7.14
N PHE A 228 -8.04 16.20 -7.34
CA PHE A 228 -7.33 16.76 -8.51
C PHE A 228 -6.84 18.20 -8.26
N PRO A 229 -5.82 18.68 -9.00
CA PRO A 229 -5.17 19.96 -8.72
C PRO A 229 -5.96 21.18 -9.21
N THR A 230 -6.65 21.08 -10.35
CA THR A 230 -7.30 22.22 -11.03
C THR A 230 -8.63 21.82 -11.67
N SER A 231 -9.53 22.79 -11.90
CA SER A 231 -10.82 22.57 -12.59
C SER A 231 -10.70 21.89 -13.96
N ASP A 232 -9.57 22.11 -14.61
CA ASP A 232 -9.22 21.70 -15.96
C ASP A 232 -8.38 20.41 -15.96
N SER A 233 -8.23 19.77 -14.79
CA SER A 233 -7.57 18.47 -14.61
C SER A 233 -8.24 17.34 -15.38
N PHE A 234 -9.47 17.52 -15.87
CA PHE A 234 -10.18 16.53 -16.68
C PHE A 234 -10.74 17.17 -17.93
N THR A 235 -10.37 16.65 -19.10
CA THR A 235 -10.95 17.11 -20.37
C THR A 235 -12.38 16.63 -20.60
N ASP A 236 -12.84 15.62 -19.85
CA ASP A 236 -14.14 15.00 -20.07
C ASP A 236 -14.95 14.76 -18.80
N PHE A 237 -14.74 15.57 -17.75
CA PHE A 237 -15.56 15.51 -16.53
C PHE A 237 -17.07 15.56 -16.84
N GLU A 238 -17.47 16.37 -17.81
CA GLU A 238 -18.83 16.45 -18.31
C GLU A 238 -19.39 15.12 -18.82
N LYS A 239 -18.55 14.18 -19.26
CA LYS A 239 -19.02 12.85 -19.67
C LYS A 239 -19.49 12.01 -18.48
N LEU A 240 -18.98 12.28 -17.27
CA LEU A 240 -19.44 11.60 -16.06
C LEU A 240 -20.92 11.85 -15.78
N GLN A 241 -21.48 12.97 -16.27
CA GLN A 241 -22.91 13.29 -16.12
C GLN A 241 -23.83 12.26 -16.78
N TYR A 242 -23.31 11.51 -17.76
CA TYR A 242 -24.06 10.46 -18.46
C TYR A 242 -23.90 9.09 -17.81
N ALA A 243 -23.02 8.96 -16.80
CA ALA A 243 -22.86 7.73 -16.06
C ALA A 243 -23.99 7.56 -15.02
N PHE A 244 -24.48 6.33 -14.87
CA PHE A 244 -25.56 6.00 -13.95
C PHE A 244 -25.03 5.18 -12.77
N PHE A 245 -25.06 5.76 -11.56
CA PHE A 245 -24.64 5.11 -10.32
C PHE A 245 -25.83 4.92 -9.37
N PRO A 246 -26.65 3.88 -9.54
CA PRO A 246 -27.91 3.71 -8.80
C PRO A 246 -27.75 3.55 -7.29
N LYS A 247 -26.54 3.18 -6.82
CA LYS A 247 -26.24 2.91 -5.41
C LYS A 247 -25.36 3.97 -4.75
N LEU A 248 -25.01 5.04 -5.49
CA LEU A 248 -24.09 6.07 -4.99
C LEU A 248 -24.74 6.83 -3.84
N GLN A 249 -24.04 6.87 -2.71
CA GLN A 249 -24.48 7.54 -1.48
C GLN A 249 -23.56 8.71 -1.15
N ILE A 250 -22.27 8.58 -1.47
CA ILE A 250 -21.25 9.58 -1.18
C ILE A 250 -20.52 9.94 -2.46
N LEU A 251 -20.58 11.22 -2.82
CA LEU A 251 -19.74 11.81 -3.86
C LEU A 251 -18.88 12.89 -3.22
N LYS A 252 -17.57 12.71 -3.28
CA LYS A 252 -16.57 13.69 -2.84
C LYS A 252 -15.79 14.18 -4.05
N ILE A 253 -15.71 15.48 -4.19
CA ILE A 253 -14.94 16.15 -5.23
C ILE A 253 -14.07 17.17 -4.49
N GLN A 254 -12.77 16.94 -4.50
CA GLN A 254 -11.80 17.76 -3.80
C GLN A 254 -10.78 18.31 -4.79
N MET A 255 -10.72 19.64 -4.85
CA MET A 255 -9.66 20.34 -5.54
C MET A 255 -8.54 20.65 -4.54
N ILE A 256 -7.33 20.14 -4.79
CA ILE A 256 -6.15 20.43 -3.95
C ILE A 256 -5.32 21.47 -4.68
N ILE A 257 -5.33 22.70 -4.19
CA ILE A 257 -4.42 23.75 -4.66
C ILE A 257 -3.03 23.39 -4.12
N LEU A 258 -2.15 22.87 -5.00
CA LEU A 258 -0.75 22.53 -4.69
C LEU A 258 0.16 23.76 -4.66
#